data_AF-A0A970LJ86-F1
#
_entry.id   AF-A0A970LJ86-F1
#
_cell.length_a   1.000
_cell.length_b   1.000
_cell.length_c   1.000
_cell.angle_alpha   90.00
_cell.angle_beta   90.00
_cell.angle_gamma   90.00
#
_symmetry.space_group_name_H-M   'P 1'
#
loop_
_entity.id
_entity.type
_entity.pdbx_description
1 polymer ?
#
loop_
_entity_poly.entity_id
_entity_poly.type
_entity_poly.pdbx_seq_one_letter_code
_entity_poly.pdbx_strand_id
1 'polypeptide(L)'
;MKKRLYFLICAVLFNAMLFSQEKVLSQIESYYDLLALDGFAERSYMNYRTLSDSKWKVQNSSADIWGKNTAIYASKKAKYFRIYSPELYMSYNGKTPHGQNDGLFWQGKGLNSYFSMGMRYERIGFEIT
;
A
#
# COMPACT_ATOMS: atom_id res chain seq x y z
N MET A 1 -19.85 -14.17 -25.33
CA MET A 1 -18.81 -13.12 -25.18
C MET A 1 -19.21 -12.02 -24.20
N LYS A 2 -20.41 -11.43 -24.31
CA LYS A 2 -20.87 -10.34 -23.41
C LYS A 2 -20.77 -10.65 -21.90
N LYS A 3 -21.13 -11.86 -21.46
CA LYS A 3 -21.00 -12.29 -20.04
C LYS A 3 -19.55 -12.29 -19.53
N ARG A 4 -18.57 -12.63 -20.37
CA ARG A 4 -17.14 -12.59 -20.01
C ARG A 4 -16.62 -11.15 -19.92
N LEU A 5 -17.14 -10.25 -20.77
CA LEU A 5 -16.82 -8.83 -20.73
C LEU A 5 -17.35 -8.16 -19.44
N TYR A 6 -18.59 -8.43 -19.05
CA TYR A 6 -19.15 -7.92 -17.80
C TYR A 6 -18.37 -8.40 -16.56
N PHE A 7 -17.91 -9.64 -16.57
CA PHE A 7 -17.08 -10.19 -15.50
C PHE A 7 -15.73 -9.47 -15.38
N LEU A 8 -15.04 -9.24 -16.50
CA LEU A 8 -13.77 -8.49 -16.52
C LEU A 8 -13.95 -7.04 -16.05
N ILE A 9 -15.01 -6.36 -16.49
CA ILE A 9 -15.31 -4.98 -16.05
C ILE A 9 -15.61 -4.95 -14.54
N CYS A 10 -16.38 -5.91 -14.01
CA CYS A 10 -16.62 -6.00 -12.57
C CYS A 10 -15.33 -6.25 -11.78
N ALA A 11 -14.43 -7.10 -12.28
CA ALA A 11 -13.15 -7.36 -11.62
C ALA A 11 -12.25 -6.11 -11.57
N VAL A 12 -12.22 -5.31 -12.64
CA VAL A 12 -11.47 -4.03 -12.67
C VAL A 12 -12.09 -3.01 -11.73
N LEU A 13 -13.42 -2.86 -11.73
CA LEU A 13 -14.13 -1.94 -10.84
C LEU A 13 -14.00 -2.34 -9.36
N PHE A 14 -13.93 -3.64 -9.05
CA PHE A 14 -13.74 -4.13 -7.69
C PHE A 14 -12.37 -3.73 -7.12
N ASN A 15 -11.31 -3.76 -7.95
CA ASN A 15 -9.98 -3.33 -7.55
C ASN A 15 -9.91 -1.82 -7.21
N ALA A 16 -10.69 -0.99 -7.91
CA ALA A 16 -10.72 0.46 -7.64
C ALA A 16 -11.32 0.83 -6.28
N MET A 17 -12.03 -0.11 -5.62
CA MET A 17 -12.61 0.10 -4.28
C MET A 17 -11.70 -0.39 -3.14
N LEU A 18 -10.57 -1.03 -3.46
CA LEU A 18 -9.64 -1.55 -2.46
C LEU A 18 -8.64 -0.46 -2.07
N PHE A 19 -8.96 0.28 -1.01
CA PHE A 19 -8.05 1.25 -0.43
C PHE A 19 -6.97 0.53 0.38
N SER A 20 -5.72 0.65 -0.06
CA SER A 20 -4.56 0.15 0.67
C SER A 20 -4.26 0.97 1.91
N GLN A 21 -3.80 0.30 2.96
CA GLN A 21 -3.05 0.94 4.04
C GLN A 21 -1.68 1.46 3.54
N GLU A 22 -1.17 2.50 4.19
CA GLU A 22 0.15 3.09 3.95
C GLU A 22 1.28 2.07 4.19
N LYS A 23 2.30 2.11 3.32
CA LYS A 23 3.47 1.22 3.37
C LYS A 23 4.53 1.78 4.32
N VAL A 24 5.21 0.89 5.05
CA VAL A 24 6.38 1.26 5.87
C VAL A 24 7.53 1.72 4.96
N LEU A 25 8.19 2.82 5.33
CA LEU A 25 9.16 3.58 4.53
C LEU A 25 8.57 4.18 3.24
N SER A 26 7.29 4.55 3.24
CA SER A 26 6.71 5.27 2.11
C SER A 26 7.12 6.75 2.07
N GLN A 27 6.95 7.39 0.91
CA GLN A 27 7.18 8.83 0.77
C GLN A 27 6.25 9.65 1.67
N ILE A 28 5.02 9.17 1.88
CA ILE A 28 4.04 9.83 2.76
C ILE A 28 4.52 9.73 4.22
N GLU A 29 5.04 8.57 4.62
CA GLU A 29 5.60 8.38 5.97
C GLU A 29 6.79 9.29 6.19
N SER A 30 7.71 9.36 5.22
CA SER A 30 8.87 10.26 5.30
C SER A 30 8.46 11.73 5.40
N TYR A 31 7.35 12.13 4.77
CA TYR A 31 6.80 13.47 4.88
C TYR A 31 6.28 13.77 6.29
N TYR A 32 5.45 12.88 6.84
CA TYR A 32 4.92 13.07 8.19
C TYR A 32 5.98 12.92 9.27
N ASP A 33 7.04 12.15 9.02
CA ASP A 33 8.22 12.09 9.87
C ASP A 33 8.96 13.44 9.93
N LEU A 34 9.10 14.12 8.79
CA LEU A 34 9.68 15.48 8.77
C LEU A 34 8.79 16.47 9.53
N LEU A 35 7.48 16.44 9.31
CA LEU A 35 6.52 17.24 10.08
C LEU A 35 6.59 16.97 11.59
N ALA A 36 6.82 15.71 11.97
CA ALA A 36 6.96 15.34 13.36
C ALA A 36 8.29 15.82 13.97
N LEU A 37 9.38 15.82 13.19
CA LEU A 37 10.66 16.42 13.58
C LEU A 37 10.55 17.94 13.78
N ASP A 38 9.75 18.62 12.96
CA ASP A 38 9.44 20.05 13.11
C ASP A 38 8.47 20.35 14.26
N GLY A 39 7.89 19.30 14.88
CA GLY A 39 6.94 19.43 15.99
C GLY A 39 5.50 19.74 15.57
N PHE A 40 5.17 19.68 14.29
CA PHE A 40 3.81 19.93 13.79
C PHE A 40 2.92 18.68 13.76
N ALA A 41 3.50 17.49 13.86
CA ALA A 41 2.81 16.21 13.93
C ALA A 41 3.32 15.35 15.09
N GLU A 42 2.44 14.51 15.65
CA GLU A 42 2.84 13.50 16.63
C GLU A 42 3.21 12.20 15.93
N ARG A 43 4.40 11.68 16.26
CA ARG A 43 4.74 10.30 15.93
C ARG A 43 3.81 9.36 16.66
N SER A 44 3.12 8.52 15.89
CA SER A 44 2.48 7.35 16.46
C SER A 44 3.58 6.42 16.94
N TYR A 45 3.67 6.19 18.24
CA TYR A 45 4.63 5.23 18.79
C TYR A 45 4.36 3.87 18.14
N MET A 46 5.42 3.29 17.56
CA MET A 46 5.40 1.96 16.98
C MET A 46 4.92 0.97 18.06
N ASN A 47 3.64 0.64 18.04
CA ASN A 47 3.17 -0.54 18.74
C ASN A 47 3.71 -1.71 17.94
N TYR A 48 4.54 -2.55 18.55
CA TYR A 48 5.00 -3.81 17.98
C TYR A 48 3.81 -4.76 17.83
N ARG A 49 2.99 -4.50 16.81
CA ARG A 49 1.94 -5.38 16.31
C ARG A 49 2.30 -5.68 14.87
N THR A 50 2.04 -6.91 14.47
CA THR A 50 2.32 -7.44 13.13
C THR A 50 1.74 -6.58 12.00
N LEU A 51 0.72 -5.76 12.29
CA LEU A 51 0.18 -4.74 11.39
C LEU A 51 -0.12 -3.43 12.17
N SER A 52 0.78 -2.45 12.09
CA SER A 52 0.59 -1.13 12.70
C SER A 52 -0.49 -0.35 11.94
N ASP A 53 -1.63 -0.04 12.54
CA ASP A 53 -2.66 0.86 11.96
C ASP A 53 -2.56 2.29 12.50
N SER A 54 -1.35 2.68 12.91
CA SER A 54 -1.03 4.04 13.36
C SER A 54 -1.44 5.07 12.32
N LYS A 55 -2.08 6.15 12.79
CA LYS A 55 -2.40 7.31 11.97
C LYS A 55 -1.65 8.51 12.48
N TRP A 56 -1.05 9.26 11.56
CA TRP A 56 -0.45 10.54 11.86
C TRP A 56 -1.49 11.51 12.43
N LYS A 57 -1.17 12.10 13.57
CA LYS A 57 -1.96 13.18 14.16
C LYS A 57 -1.23 14.49 13.92
N VAL A 58 -1.81 15.32 13.07
CA VAL A 58 -1.29 16.67 12.80
C VAL A 58 -1.90 17.61 13.84
N GLN A 59 -1.06 18.24 14.67
CA GLN A 59 -1.52 19.20 15.67
C GLN A 59 -1.81 20.56 15.03
N ASN A 60 -0.97 20.99 14.09
CA ASN A 60 -1.11 22.27 13.40
C ASN A 60 -1.39 22.06 11.91
N SER A 61 -2.66 22.15 11.52
CA SER A 61 -3.09 21.96 10.12
C SER A 61 -2.58 23.03 9.15
N SER A 62 -2.06 24.16 9.64
CA SER A 62 -1.50 25.22 8.78
C SER A 62 -0.09 24.92 8.28
N ALA A 63 0.66 24.08 9.01
CA ALA A 63 2.01 23.65 8.62
C ALA A 63 1.99 22.46 7.64
N ASP A 64 0.85 21.78 7.53
CA ASP A 64 0.64 20.63 6.65
C ASP A 64 0.32 21.09 5.22
N ILE A 65 1.36 21.54 4.50
CA ILE A 65 1.27 22.10 3.15
C ILE A 65 0.73 21.06 2.15
N TRP A 66 1.11 19.79 2.31
CA TRP A 66 0.74 18.71 1.39
C TRP A 66 -0.35 17.78 1.93
N GLY A 67 -0.86 18.03 3.13
CA GLY A 67 -1.95 17.29 3.79
C GLY A 67 -3.19 17.11 2.96
N LYS A 68 -3.56 18.14 2.19
CA LYS A 68 -4.74 18.06 1.30
C LYS A 68 -4.54 17.09 0.14
N ASN A 69 -3.30 16.90 -0.32
CA ASN A 69 -2.96 15.98 -1.40
C ASN A 69 -2.80 14.55 -0.90
N THR A 70 -2.45 14.36 0.38
CA THR A 70 -2.33 13.06 1.04
C THR A 70 -3.67 12.56 1.62
N ALA A 71 -4.57 13.47 2.00
CA ALA A 71 -5.88 13.17 2.62
C ALA A 71 -6.89 12.45 1.70
N ILE A 72 -6.60 12.28 0.41
CA ILE A 72 -7.42 11.49 -0.52
C ILE A 72 -7.54 10.01 -0.07
N TYR A 73 -6.67 9.55 0.83
CA TYR A 73 -6.70 8.19 1.37
C TYR A 73 -7.26 8.06 2.79
N ALA A 74 -7.94 9.10 3.31
CA ALA A 74 -8.68 8.99 4.57
C ALA A 74 -9.96 8.13 4.39
N SER A 75 -9.74 6.83 4.18
CA SER A 75 -10.76 5.80 4.01
C SER A 75 -11.71 5.81 5.21
N LYS A 76 -13.02 5.96 4.92
CA LYS A 76 -14.09 5.57 5.86
C LYS A 76 -13.89 4.08 6.14
N LYS A 77 -13.37 3.75 7.34
CA LYS A 77 -13.08 2.37 7.77
C LYS A 77 -14.30 1.47 7.50
N ALA A 78 -14.14 0.47 6.65
CA ALA A 78 -14.93 -0.75 6.77
C ALA A 78 -14.57 -1.38 8.13
N LYS A 79 -15.56 -1.46 9.04
CA LYS A 79 -15.32 -1.78 10.45
C LYS A 79 -14.82 -3.20 10.68
N TYR A 80 -15.08 -4.11 9.73
CA TYR A 80 -14.85 -5.54 9.90
C TYR A 80 -13.91 -6.16 8.88
N PHE A 81 -13.58 -5.48 7.79
CA PHE A 81 -12.77 -6.04 6.70
C PHE A 81 -11.83 -4.99 6.15
N ARG A 82 -10.54 -5.32 6.03
CA ARG A 82 -9.50 -4.42 5.54
C ARG A 82 -8.55 -5.16 4.62
N ILE A 83 -8.10 -4.49 3.57
CA ILE A 83 -7.07 -4.97 2.67
C ILE A 83 -5.80 -4.15 2.92
N TYR A 84 -4.67 -4.83 2.99
CA TYR A 84 -3.35 -4.26 3.23
C TYR A 84 -2.46 -4.43 2.01
N SER A 85 -1.74 -3.36 1.68
CA SER A 85 -0.60 -3.38 0.77
C SER A 85 -0.80 -4.27 -0.47
N PRO A 86 -1.83 -4.02 -1.31
CA PRO A 86 -1.92 -4.64 -2.61
C PRO A 86 -0.77 -4.06 -3.46
N GLU A 87 0.30 -4.82 -3.59
CA GLU A 87 1.46 -4.51 -4.42
C GLU A 87 1.39 -5.34 -5.69
N LEU A 88 1.43 -4.67 -6.84
CA LEU A 88 1.62 -5.29 -8.13
C LEU A 88 2.92 -4.75 -8.73
N TYR A 89 3.95 -5.57 -8.73
CA TYR A 89 5.17 -5.33 -9.49
C TYR A 89 5.05 -6.06 -10.82
N MET A 90 5.32 -5.37 -11.92
CA MET A 90 5.45 -5.98 -13.25
C MET A 90 6.65 -5.37 -13.94
N SER A 91 7.58 -6.20 -14.38
CA SER A 91 8.70 -5.80 -15.21
C SER A 91 8.84 -6.75 -16.39
N TYR A 92 9.29 -6.20 -17.52
CA TYR A 92 9.54 -6.94 -18.73
C TYR A 92 10.95 -6.66 -19.20
N ASN A 93 11.73 -7.71 -19.41
CA ASN A 93 13.05 -7.63 -19.99
C ASN A 93 13.03 -8.29 -21.38
N GLY A 94 13.32 -7.50 -22.42
CA GLY A 94 13.40 -7.97 -23.79
C GLY A 94 14.80 -8.44 -24.22
N LYS A 95 15.83 -8.15 -23.42
CA LYS A 95 17.24 -8.39 -23.78
C LYS A 95 17.69 -9.77 -23.31
N THR A 96 18.44 -10.46 -24.15
CA THR A 96 19.13 -11.69 -23.77
C THR A 96 20.36 -11.33 -22.92
N PRO A 97 20.61 -12.01 -21.79
CA PRO A 97 21.81 -11.77 -21.01
C PRO A 97 23.05 -12.02 -21.87
N HIS A 98 23.96 -11.05 -21.90
CA HIS A 98 25.29 -11.24 -22.46
C HIS A 98 26.23 -11.59 -21.30
N GLY A 99 26.35 -12.87 -20.93
CA GLY A 99 27.25 -13.33 -19.85
C GLY A 99 26.76 -14.58 -19.10
N GLN A 100 27.58 -15.05 -18.15
CA GLN A 100 27.19 -16.08 -17.17
C GLN A 100 26.33 -15.45 -16.07
N ASN A 101 25.22 -16.11 -15.73
CA ASN A 101 24.29 -15.71 -14.67
C ASN A 101 24.99 -15.80 -13.30
N ASP A 102 25.10 -14.68 -12.59
CA ASP A 102 25.70 -14.57 -11.25
C ASP A 102 24.73 -15.01 -10.12
N GLY A 103 23.49 -15.36 -10.46
CA GLY A 103 22.51 -15.93 -9.55
C GLY A 103 21.89 -14.95 -8.55
N LEU A 104 22.27 -13.66 -8.58
CA LEU A 104 21.86 -12.66 -7.57
C LEU A 104 20.72 -11.75 -8.05
N PHE A 105 20.54 -11.57 -9.36
CA PHE A 105 19.42 -10.82 -9.96
C PHE A 105 18.86 -11.51 -11.21
N TRP A 106 17.60 -11.23 -11.55
CA TRP A 106 16.99 -11.75 -12.77
C TRP A 106 17.59 -11.08 -14.01
N GLN A 107 18.47 -11.82 -14.71
CA GLN A 107 19.19 -11.35 -15.90
C GLN A 107 18.59 -11.90 -17.22
N GLY A 108 17.46 -12.62 -17.17
CA GLY A 108 16.85 -13.27 -18.34
C GLY A 108 15.90 -12.37 -19.14
N LYS A 109 15.63 -12.77 -20.40
CA LYS A 109 14.51 -12.25 -21.19
C LYS A 109 13.20 -12.83 -20.64
N GLY A 110 12.20 -12.00 -20.36
CA GLY A 110 10.89 -12.47 -19.92
C GLY A 110 10.05 -11.40 -19.23
N LEU A 111 8.98 -11.84 -18.58
CA LEU A 111 8.10 -11.03 -17.73
C LEU A 111 8.22 -11.51 -16.29
N ASN A 112 8.42 -10.59 -15.35
CA ASN A 112 8.38 -10.84 -13.92
C ASN A 112 7.24 -10.02 -13.35
N SER A 113 6.27 -10.73 -12.80
CA SER A 113 5.18 -10.11 -12.08
C SER A 113 5.12 -10.67 -10.68
N TYR A 114 5.06 -9.79 -9.69
CA TYR A 114 4.82 -10.14 -8.30
C TYR A 114 3.55 -9.42 -7.85
N PHE A 115 2.61 -10.19 -7.30
CA PHE A 115 1.42 -9.65 -6.68
C PHE A 115 1.40 -10.08 -5.22
N SER A 116 1.24 -9.12 -4.32
CA SER A 116 1.15 -9.34 -2.88
C SER A 116 0.01 -8.52 -2.32
N MET A 117 -0.74 -9.10 -1.39
CA MET A 117 -1.85 -8.42 -0.72
C MET A 117 -2.11 -9.12 0.61
N GLY A 118 -2.30 -8.34 1.67
CA GLY A 118 -2.80 -8.83 2.95
C GLY A 118 -4.28 -8.53 3.12
N MET A 119 -5.01 -9.32 3.89
CA MET A 119 -6.42 -9.09 4.17
C MET A 119 -6.69 -9.38 5.64
N ARG A 120 -7.41 -8.51 6.35
CA ARG A 120 -7.87 -8.77 7.71
C ARG A 120 -9.36 -8.70 7.83
N TYR A 121 -9.89 -9.64 8.60
CA TYR A 121 -11.23 -9.61 9.11
C TYR A 121 -11.21 -9.46 10.63
N GLU A 122 -11.96 -8.50 11.16
CA GLU A 122 -12.09 -8.28 12.61
C GLU A 122 -13.57 -8.23 12.99
N ARG A 123 -14.01 -9.04 13.95
CA ARG A 123 -15.38 -8.97 14.47
C ARG A 123 -15.42 -9.49 15.91
N ILE A 124 -16.08 -8.74 16.81
CA ILE A 124 -16.30 -9.12 18.22
C ILE A 124 -14.97 -9.54 18.90
N GLY A 125 -13.90 -8.76 18.69
CA GLY A 125 -12.59 -9.01 19.31
C GLY A 125 -11.79 -10.18 18.72
N PHE A 126 -12.32 -10.92 17.73
CA PHE A 126 -11.57 -11.91 16.97
C PHE A 126 -10.97 -11.29 15.70
N GLU A 127 -9.71 -11.62 15.42
CA GLU A 127 -8.93 -11.12 14.30
C GLU A 127 -8.38 -12.30 13.47
N ILE A 128 -8.60 -12.24 12.17
CA ILE A 128 -8.01 -13.16 11.18
C ILE A 128 -7.28 -12.30 10.15
N THR A 129 -6.03 -12.62 9.87
CA THR A 129 -5.17 -11.95 8.87
C THR A 129 -4.55 -12.98 7.94
#